data_AF-A0A3Q3J5F6-F1
#
_entry.id   AF-A0A3Q3J5F6-F1
#
_cell.length_a   1.000
_cell.length_b   1.000
_cell.length_c   1.000
_cell.angle_alpha   90.00
_cell.angle_beta   90.00
_cell.angle_gamma   90.00
#
_symmetry.space_group_name_H-M   'P 1'
#
loop_
_entity.id
_entity.type
_entity.pdbx_description
1 polymer ?
#
loop_
_entity_poly.entity_id
_entity_poly.type
_entity_poly.pdbx_seq_one_letter_code
_entity_poly.pdbx_strand_id
1 'polypeptide(L)'
;MSYAQLFSALCLTVSALWCGSGLVYILVGQGVLQPTEMKSALVPGLAAFTLALLIIGSATIIAKKVVLVLIAVGISLACAHQIASLSAAGFGPSATAANYLIVCLVGVYFGCGRLLSTLTHGKVEPPGTGLKRKAELTTQQNQGCSDAVSVGLVMNLLSASVLACPLLGVVPQLSTGHVPWLWTAGVFQLGMCVIFYRAIDTLAATFYGFTALLKFAEGYSVLLSFYSVQPFSPVPFPVVFAVLFFILALFSCQKNLLEGLYQLFFAAYCIAIAAQPQGFFQRGTQGVQAAIFVVSAIMLLITTFNMVSTTMIPTGQGCFKALVARMQGLTLRAHDKELHTPHLGYSKYADAEVLGHACSVLAAFAITATVGDRNPLLVLILPWVVVAGGALQLLCGSVAFARGKTFESTVFILYGMMWTVWGLTRYGGLYGETRGFNVAVGIISFMLFNCLVTAAALFLNVAWFAYALTFQLILISFLLDAVGALPYGYDIGVTIIFGLVSFYCFLAHIFNSTFQSPQIPLGKPLVKLSGVGGGAGVCPHVPARKATSVRQIA
;
A
#
# COMPACT_ATOMS: atom_id res chain seq x y z
N MET A 1 -17.57 -19.99 6.03
CA MET A 1 -16.85 -19.36 4.89
C MET A 1 -15.31 -19.34 5.02
N SER A 2 -14.64 -20.08 5.93
CA SER A 2 -13.21 -19.79 6.25
C SER A 2 -12.10 -20.55 5.49
N TYR A 3 -12.37 -21.69 4.83
CA TYR A 3 -11.28 -22.52 4.27
C TYR A 3 -10.54 -21.88 3.08
N ALA A 4 -11.26 -21.24 2.15
CA ALA A 4 -10.66 -20.61 0.97
C ALA A 4 -9.82 -19.38 1.31
N GLN A 5 -10.31 -18.56 2.25
CA GLN A 5 -9.64 -17.34 2.71
C GLN A 5 -8.35 -17.67 3.47
N LEU A 6 -8.39 -18.66 4.38
CA LEU A 6 -7.19 -19.11 5.09
C LEU A 6 -6.17 -19.73 4.13
N PHE A 7 -6.62 -20.52 3.15
CA PHE A 7 -5.74 -21.09 2.15
C PHE A 7 -5.07 -20.00 1.30
N SER A 8 -5.85 -19.02 0.82
CA SER A 8 -5.35 -17.84 0.10
C SER A 8 -4.29 -17.07 0.92
N ALA A 9 -4.61 -16.74 2.18
CA ALA A 9 -3.70 -16.05 3.09
C ALA A 9 -2.41 -16.86 3.34
N LEU A 10 -2.52 -18.17 3.52
CA LEU A 10 -1.37 -19.06 3.70
C LEU A 10 -0.50 -19.09 2.44
N CYS A 11 -1.08 -19.30 1.26
CA CYS A 11 -0.34 -19.34 0.00
C CYS A 11 0.40 -18.02 -0.28
N LEU A 12 -0.25 -16.87 -0.07
CA LEU A 12 0.37 -15.56 -0.26
C LEU A 12 1.48 -15.30 0.78
N THR A 13 1.27 -15.69 2.03
CA THR A 13 2.29 -15.60 3.09
C THR A 13 3.51 -16.45 2.76
N VAL A 14 3.30 -17.70 2.33
CA VAL A 14 4.38 -18.61 1.92
C VAL A 14 5.09 -18.09 0.67
N SER A 15 4.36 -17.53 -0.28
CA SER A 15 4.95 -16.90 -1.49
C SER A 15 5.87 -15.73 -1.11
N ALA A 16 5.47 -14.89 -0.16
CA ALA A 16 6.31 -13.81 0.34
C ALA A 16 7.57 -14.32 1.07
N LEU A 17 7.45 -15.39 1.87
CA LEU A 17 8.59 -16.04 2.51
C LEU A 17 9.63 -16.48 1.47
N TRP A 18 9.20 -17.23 0.45
CA TRP A 18 10.09 -17.75 -0.58
C TRP A 18 10.67 -16.65 -1.48
N CYS A 19 9.88 -15.63 -1.81
CA CYS A 19 10.35 -14.46 -2.55
C CYS A 19 11.46 -13.74 -1.79
N GLY A 20 11.24 -13.40 -0.52
CA GLY A 20 12.22 -12.69 0.31
C GLY A 20 13.49 -13.51 0.55
N SER A 21 13.35 -14.75 1.01
CA SER A 21 14.50 -15.64 1.26
C SER A 21 15.28 -15.98 0.00
N GLY A 22 14.58 -16.30 -1.10
CA GLY A 22 15.20 -16.63 -2.39
C GLY A 22 16.05 -15.49 -2.92
N LEU A 23 15.58 -14.25 -2.82
CA LEU A 23 16.35 -13.07 -3.18
C LEU A 23 17.60 -12.89 -2.30
N VAL A 24 17.53 -13.19 -1.00
CA VAL A 24 18.73 -13.19 -0.12
C VAL A 24 19.75 -14.22 -0.59
N TYR A 25 19.31 -15.45 -0.92
CA TYR A 25 20.19 -16.49 -1.46
C TYR A 25 20.82 -16.09 -2.79
N ILE A 26 20.08 -15.40 -3.66
CA ILE A 26 20.62 -14.86 -4.92
C ILE A 26 21.72 -13.83 -4.62
N LEU A 27 21.53 -12.93 -3.66
CA LEU A 27 22.55 -11.95 -3.28
C LEU A 27 23.83 -12.61 -2.74
N VAL A 28 23.71 -13.70 -1.98
CA VAL A 28 24.87 -14.50 -1.56
C VAL A 28 25.54 -15.17 -2.75
N GLY A 29 24.77 -15.76 -3.67
CA GLY A 29 25.30 -16.41 -4.88
C GLY A 29 26.00 -15.45 -5.84
N GLN A 30 25.60 -14.17 -5.87
CA GLN A 30 26.26 -13.11 -6.64
C GLN A 30 27.44 -12.45 -5.92
N GLY A 31 27.77 -12.90 -4.71
CA GLY A 31 28.87 -12.32 -3.92
C GLY A 31 28.60 -10.92 -3.37
N VAL A 32 27.36 -10.42 -3.43
CA VAL A 32 26.96 -9.13 -2.85
C VAL A 32 26.88 -9.22 -1.32
N LEU A 33 26.50 -10.40 -0.80
CA LEU A 33 26.52 -10.71 0.63
C LEU A 33 27.55 -11.80 0.92
N GLN A 34 28.35 -11.60 1.95
CA GLN A 34 29.27 -12.65 2.40
C GLN A 34 28.50 -13.78 3.12
N PRO A 35 28.95 -15.04 3.01
CA PRO A 35 28.32 -16.15 3.73
C PRO A 35 28.28 -15.95 5.26
N THR A 36 29.23 -15.20 5.82
CA THR A 36 29.30 -14.82 7.24
C THR A 36 28.15 -13.90 7.66
N GLU A 37 27.59 -13.12 6.73
CA GLU A 37 26.49 -12.17 6.98
C GLU A 37 25.11 -12.81 6.82
N MET A 38 25.06 -14.06 6.36
CA MET A 38 23.83 -14.79 6.06
C MET A 38 22.90 -14.91 7.27
N LYS A 39 23.47 -15.10 8.47
CA LYS A 39 22.70 -15.11 9.73
C LYS A 39 21.99 -13.77 9.93
N SER A 40 22.73 -12.67 9.81
CA SER A 40 22.21 -11.32 9.98
C SER A 40 21.08 -11.01 8.98
N ALA A 41 21.25 -11.43 7.73
CA ALA A 41 20.30 -11.19 6.65
C ALA A 41 19.00 -12.01 6.78
N LEU A 42 19.07 -13.30 7.14
CA LEU A 42 17.92 -14.19 7.13
C LEU A 42 17.10 -14.18 8.41
N VAL A 43 17.74 -14.05 9.58
CA VAL A 43 17.08 -14.23 10.88
C VAL A 43 15.85 -13.32 11.07
N PRO A 44 15.87 -12.01 10.76
CA PRO A 44 14.70 -11.15 10.97
C PRO A 44 13.48 -11.58 10.13
N GLY A 45 13.69 -11.95 8.87
CA GLY A 45 12.60 -12.42 8.01
C GLY A 45 12.04 -13.76 8.47
N LEU A 46 12.92 -14.73 8.75
CA LEU A 46 12.52 -16.05 9.25
C LEU A 46 11.77 -15.94 10.60
N ALA A 47 12.16 -15.03 11.48
CA ALA A 47 11.50 -14.82 12.77
C ALA A 47 10.06 -14.31 12.59
N ALA A 48 9.87 -13.32 11.72
CA ALA A 48 8.54 -12.80 11.39
C ALA A 48 7.63 -13.88 10.80
N PHE A 49 8.13 -14.67 9.85
CA PHE A 49 7.34 -15.74 9.23
C PHE A 49 7.08 -16.91 10.17
N THR A 50 8.01 -17.23 11.09
CA THR A 50 7.78 -18.21 12.16
C THR A 50 6.55 -17.81 12.97
N LEU A 51 6.52 -16.58 13.49
CA LEU A 51 5.39 -16.11 14.30
C LEU A 51 4.09 -16.01 13.49
N ALA A 52 4.14 -15.42 12.29
CA ALA A 52 2.98 -15.27 11.42
C ALA A 52 2.33 -16.62 11.07
N LEU A 53 3.13 -17.60 10.64
CA LEU A 53 2.65 -18.91 10.26
C LEU A 53 2.17 -19.73 11.46
N LEU A 54 2.77 -19.53 12.65
CA LEU A 54 2.25 -20.11 13.89
C LEU A 54 0.86 -19.56 14.23
N ILE A 55 0.63 -18.26 14.08
CA ILE A 55 -0.68 -17.61 14.30
C ILE A 55 -1.71 -18.07 13.28
N ILE A 56 -1.35 -18.15 12.00
CA ILE A 56 -2.24 -18.70 10.97
C ILE A 56 -2.53 -20.19 11.24
N GLY A 57 -1.49 -20.94 11.64
CA GLY A 57 -1.57 -22.34 12.04
C GLY A 57 -2.56 -22.56 13.19
N SER A 58 -2.46 -21.78 14.27
CA SER A 58 -3.37 -21.89 15.41
C SER A 58 -4.83 -21.60 15.02
N ALA A 59 -5.09 -20.62 14.16
CA ALA A 59 -6.42 -20.37 13.62
C ALA A 59 -6.92 -21.56 12.77
N THR A 60 -6.06 -22.19 11.97
CA THR A 60 -6.44 -23.38 11.19
C THR A 60 -6.71 -24.62 12.07
N ILE A 61 -6.07 -24.72 13.24
CA ILE A 61 -6.37 -25.76 14.25
C ILE A 61 -7.79 -25.59 14.77
N ILE A 62 -8.16 -24.36 15.14
CA ILE A 62 -9.52 -24.03 15.60
C ILE A 62 -10.56 -24.35 14.52
N ALA A 63 -10.22 -24.09 13.24
CA ALA A 63 -11.06 -24.43 12.10
C ALA A 63 -11.14 -25.94 11.78
N LYS A 64 -10.39 -26.79 12.51
CA LYS A 64 -10.25 -28.24 12.29
C LYS A 64 -9.80 -28.60 10.87
N LYS A 65 -8.83 -27.84 10.33
CA LYS A 65 -8.34 -27.96 8.95
C LYS A 65 -6.95 -28.56 8.88
N VAL A 66 -6.88 -29.88 9.09
CA VAL A 66 -5.63 -30.65 9.27
C VAL A 66 -4.56 -30.36 8.19
N VAL A 67 -4.92 -30.36 6.90
CA VAL A 67 -3.97 -30.09 5.81
C VAL A 67 -3.32 -28.71 5.93
N LEU A 68 -4.12 -27.66 6.22
CA LEU A 68 -3.59 -26.29 6.37
C LEU A 68 -2.74 -26.15 7.62
N VAL A 69 -3.13 -26.83 8.71
CA VAL A 69 -2.35 -26.87 9.95
C VAL A 69 -0.97 -27.44 9.69
N LEU A 70 -0.89 -28.60 9.03
CA LEU A 70 0.37 -29.27 8.75
C LEU A 70 1.29 -28.40 7.88
N ILE A 71 0.74 -27.71 6.89
CA ILE A 71 1.52 -26.78 6.05
C ILE A 71 1.99 -25.58 6.86
N ALA A 72 1.10 -24.88 7.56
CA ALA A 72 1.43 -23.64 8.27
C ALA A 72 2.39 -23.89 9.44
N VAL A 73 2.10 -24.87 10.29
CA VAL A 73 2.94 -25.23 11.44
C VAL A 73 4.25 -25.87 10.97
N GLY A 74 4.21 -26.71 9.92
CA GLY A 74 5.42 -27.31 9.35
C GLY A 74 6.41 -26.27 8.84
N ILE A 75 5.95 -25.29 8.06
CA ILE A 75 6.81 -24.19 7.58
C ILE A 75 7.25 -23.29 8.75
N SER A 76 6.37 -23.00 9.71
CA SER A 76 6.73 -22.25 10.93
C SER A 76 7.88 -22.93 11.68
N LEU A 77 7.81 -24.25 11.90
CA LEU A 77 8.85 -25.01 12.55
C LEU A 77 10.12 -25.09 11.70
N ALA A 78 9.99 -25.18 10.38
CA ALA A 78 11.14 -25.15 9.47
C ALA A 78 11.90 -23.81 9.59
N CYS A 79 11.20 -22.67 9.61
CA CYS A 79 11.82 -21.36 9.83
C CYS A 79 12.54 -21.27 11.19
N ALA A 80 11.92 -21.78 12.26
CA ALA A 80 12.53 -21.80 13.59
C ALA A 80 13.81 -22.66 13.63
N HIS A 81 13.78 -23.86 13.05
CA HIS A 81 14.97 -24.72 12.96
C HIS A 81 16.05 -24.13 12.04
N GLN A 82 15.66 -23.38 11.00
CA GLN A 82 16.61 -22.69 10.13
C GLN A 82 17.33 -21.55 10.88
N ILE A 83 16.62 -20.78 11.71
CA ILE A 83 17.23 -19.79 12.61
C ILE A 83 18.22 -20.47 13.57
N ALA A 84 17.83 -21.62 14.14
CA ALA A 84 18.69 -22.38 15.03
C ALA A 84 19.95 -22.89 14.31
N SER A 85 19.80 -23.37 13.06
CA SER A 85 20.91 -23.81 12.20
C SER A 85 21.86 -22.69 11.83
N LEU A 86 21.37 -21.46 11.64
CA LEU A 86 22.19 -20.27 11.42
C LEU A 86 22.97 -19.85 12.67
N SER A 87 22.57 -20.33 13.85
CA SER A 87 23.24 -20.05 15.12
C SER A 87 24.18 -21.18 15.55
N ALA A 88 23.85 -22.44 15.24
CA ALA A 88 24.65 -23.61 15.54
C ALA A 88 24.60 -24.60 14.36
N ALA A 89 25.72 -24.78 13.65
CA ALA A 89 25.79 -25.55 12.41
C ALA A 89 25.37 -27.04 12.54
N GLY A 90 25.49 -27.62 13.75
CA GLY A 90 25.11 -29.00 14.03
C GLY A 90 23.63 -29.21 14.41
N PHE A 91 22.86 -28.13 14.61
CA PHE A 91 21.49 -28.21 15.13
C PHE A 91 20.50 -27.55 14.16
N GLY A 92 19.56 -28.32 13.62
CA GLY A 92 18.47 -27.77 12.80
C GLY A 92 18.42 -28.15 11.31
N PRO A 93 19.50 -28.46 10.58
CA PRO A 93 19.40 -28.80 9.15
C PRO A 93 18.50 -30.01 8.87
N SER A 94 18.67 -31.10 9.63
CA SER A 94 17.85 -32.32 9.52
C SER A 94 16.38 -32.05 9.86
N ALA A 95 16.12 -31.29 10.94
CA ALA A 95 14.77 -30.91 11.35
C ALA A 95 14.09 -29.98 10.33
N THR A 96 14.85 -29.05 9.74
CA THR A 96 14.36 -28.15 8.67
C THR A 96 13.96 -28.98 7.44
N ALA A 97 14.83 -29.90 7.00
CA ALA A 97 14.56 -30.78 5.88
C ALA A 97 13.35 -31.70 6.13
N ALA A 98 13.24 -32.28 7.34
CA ALA A 98 12.11 -33.12 7.71
C ALA A 98 10.77 -32.35 7.68
N ASN A 99 10.74 -31.12 8.21
CA ASN A 99 9.54 -30.29 8.17
C ASN A 99 9.13 -29.93 6.74
N TYR A 100 10.09 -29.50 5.89
CA TYR A 100 9.79 -29.23 4.48
C TYR A 100 9.38 -30.49 3.70
N LEU A 101 9.93 -31.66 4.01
CA LEU A 101 9.51 -32.93 3.41
C LEU A 101 8.05 -33.25 3.76
N ILE A 102 7.64 -33.08 5.03
CA ILE A 102 6.24 -33.25 5.45
C ILE A 102 5.34 -32.28 4.69
N VAL A 103 5.71 -31.00 4.62
CA VAL A 103 4.95 -29.98 3.89
C VAL A 103 4.84 -30.34 2.41
N CYS A 104 5.90 -30.85 1.79
CA CYS A 104 5.91 -31.28 0.40
C CYS A 104 4.97 -32.47 0.17
N LEU A 105 5.07 -33.53 0.99
CA LEU A 105 4.18 -34.69 0.90
C LEU A 105 2.71 -34.32 1.08
N VAL A 106 2.41 -33.48 2.07
CA VAL A 106 1.04 -32.98 2.32
C VAL A 106 0.56 -32.09 1.16
N GLY A 107 1.44 -31.26 0.60
CA GLY A 107 1.15 -30.41 -0.55
C GLY A 107 0.85 -31.22 -1.81
N VAL A 108 1.66 -32.25 -2.10
CA VAL A 108 1.42 -33.20 -3.20
C VAL A 108 0.12 -33.96 -2.98
N TYR A 109 -0.13 -34.47 -1.79
CA TYR A 109 -1.41 -35.12 -1.45
C TYR A 109 -2.60 -34.21 -1.72
N PHE A 110 -2.54 -32.95 -1.25
CA PHE A 110 -3.61 -31.98 -1.46
C PHE A 110 -3.79 -31.61 -2.94
N GLY A 111 -2.69 -31.37 -3.66
CA GLY A 111 -2.69 -31.05 -5.09
C GLY A 111 -3.18 -32.19 -5.97
N CYS A 112 -2.72 -33.42 -5.75
CA CYS A 112 -3.19 -34.60 -6.47
C CYS A 112 -4.66 -34.89 -6.16
N GLY A 113 -5.08 -34.75 -4.90
CA GLY A 113 -6.48 -34.92 -4.52
C GLY A 113 -7.40 -33.90 -5.18
N ARG A 114 -6.92 -32.67 -5.34
CA ARG A 114 -7.60 -31.62 -6.11
C ARG A 114 -7.74 -31.96 -7.58
N LEU A 115 -6.64 -32.34 -8.20
CA LEU A 115 -6.60 -32.72 -9.60
C LEU A 115 -7.57 -33.87 -9.87
N LEU A 116 -7.54 -34.90 -9.02
CA LEU A 116 -8.44 -36.04 -9.09
C LEU A 116 -9.91 -35.64 -8.92
N SER A 117 -10.22 -34.75 -7.97
CA SER A 117 -11.58 -34.23 -7.78
C SER A 117 -12.06 -33.45 -9.01
N THR A 118 -11.20 -32.63 -9.63
CA THR A 118 -11.55 -31.90 -10.85
C THR A 118 -11.76 -32.81 -12.06
N LEU A 119 -10.89 -33.80 -12.27
CA LEU A 119 -10.99 -34.78 -13.37
C LEU A 119 -12.22 -35.67 -13.23
N THR A 120 -12.58 -36.03 -12.00
CA THR A 120 -13.73 -36.91 -11.72
C THR A 120 -15.04 -36.16 -11.55
N HIS A 121 -15.07 -34.84 -11.81
CA HIS A 121 -16.22 -33.97 -11.56
C HIS A 121 -16.79 -34.09 -10.13
N GLY A 122 -15.90 -34.24 -9.14
CA GLY A 122 -16.25 -34.34 -7.72
C GLY A 122 -16.69 -35.73 -7.25
N LYS A 123 -16.62 -36.77 -8.10
CA LYS A 123 -16.97 -38.16 -7.71
C LYS A 123 -15.97 -38.77 -6.73
N VAL A 124 -14.69 -38.38 -6.81
CA VAL A 124 -13.64 -38.84 -5.89
C VAL A 124 -13.02 -37.62 -5.21
N GLU A 125 -13.24 -37.49 -3.90
CA GLU A 125 -12.70 -36.39 -3.09
C GLU A 125 -11.95 -36.98 -1.87
N PRO A 126 -10.61 -37.06 -1.92
CA PRO A 126 -9.84 -37.59 -0.79
C PRO A 126 -10.00 -36.70 0.46
N PRO A 127 -9.91 -37.29 1.67
CA PRO A 127 -10.24 -36.59 2.90
C PRO A 127 -9.38 -35.35 3.11
N GLY A 128 -10.02 -34.24 3.49
CA GLY A 128 -9.36 -32.96 3.75
C GLY A 128 -8.97 -32.16 2.50
N THR A 129 -9.21 -32.68 1.29
CA THR A 129 -8.84 -31.99 0.04
C THR A 129 -9.93 -31.08 -0.52
N GLY A 130 -11.15 -31.12 0.03
CA GLY A 130 -12.29 -30.35 -0.48
C GLY A 130 -12.35 -28.87 -0.11
N LEU A 131 -12.55 -28.00 -1.11
CA LEU A 131 -12.93 -26.59 -0.93
C LEU A 131 -14.43 -26.53 -1.24
N LYS A 132 -15.27 -27.01 -0.32
CA LYS A 132 -16.70 -26.78 -0.45
C LYS A 132 -16.96 -25.28 -0.33
N ARG A 133 -17.14 -24.60 -1.47
CA ARG A 133 -17.71 -23.25 -1.53
C ARG A 133 -19.19 -23.40 -1.20
N LYS A 134 -19.52 -23.45 0.09
CA LYS A 134 -20.93 -23.46 0.52
C LYS A 134 -21.54 -22.16 -0.02
N ALA A 135 -22.43 -22.28 -1.01
CA ALA A 135 -23.20 -21.19 -1.57
C ALA A 135 -24.33 -20.80 -0.60
N GLU A 136 -23.97 -20.36 0.60
CA GLU A 136 -24.90 -19.67 1.47
C GLU A 136 -24.61 -18.17 1.33
N LEU A 137 -25.43 -17.51 0.50
CA LEU A 137 -25.64 -16.08 0.54
C LEU A 137 -26.19 -15.71 1.92
N THR A 138 -25.33 -15.60 2.93
CA THR A 138 -25.62 -14.72 4.06
C THR A 138 -25.10 -13.34 3.72
N THR A 139 -26.05 -12.50 3.36
CA THR A 139 -25.91 -11.08 3.02
C THR A 139 -25.43 -10.29 4.24
N GLN A 140 -24.16 -10.41 4.62
CA GLN A 140 -23.45 -9.38 5.37
C GLN A 140 -22.24 -8.94 4.56
N GLN A 141 -22.48 -7.88 3.80
CA GLN A 141 -21.60 -7.30 2.80
C GLN A 141 -20.41 -6.52 3.38
N ASN A 142 -19.92 -6.91 4.58
CA ASN A 142 -18.83 -6.28 5.32
C ASN A 142 -17.60 -7.18 5.54
N GLN A 143 -17.51 -8.34 4.86
CA GLN A 143 -16.37 -9.28 4.97
C GLN A 143 -15.62 -9.48 3.64
N GLY A 144 -15.45 -8.41 2.86
CA GLY A 144 -14.60 -8.45 1.66
C GLY A 144 -13.13 -8.38 2.04
N CYS A 145 -12.33 -9.40 1.67
CA CYS A 145 -10.86 -9.42 1.76
C CYS A 145 -10.20 -9.56 3.14
N SER A 146 -10.77 -10.37 4.02
CA SER A 146 -10.12 -10.73 5.28
C SER A 146 -8.74 -11.39 5.07
N ASP A 147 -8.57 -12.19 4.02
CA ASP A 147 -7.30 -12.81 3.63
C ASP A 147 -6.24 -11.78 3.21
N ALA A 148 -6.64 -10.75 2.46
CA ALA A 148 -5.76 -9.64 2.11
C ALA A 148 -5.32 -8.83 3.34
N VAL A 149 -6.21 -8.65 4.34
CA VAL A 149 -5.84 -8.01 5.62
C VAL A 149 -4.78 -8.84 6.33
N SER A 150 -4.96 -10.16 6.44
CA SER A 150 -3.96 -11.03 7.07
C SER A 150 -2.60 -10.94 6.40
N VAL A 151 -2.54 -11.00 5.06
CA VAL A 151 -1.27 -10.88 4.33
C VAL A 151 -0.63 -9.52 4.56
N GLY A 152 -1.42 -8.44 4.53
CA GLY A 152 -0.95 -7.09 4.82
C GLY A 152 -0.34 -6.95 6.22
N LEU A 153 -0.97 -7.55 7.23
CA LEU A 153 -0.46 -7.60 8.61
C LEU A 153 0.82 -8.42 8.72
N VAL A 154 0.94 -9.54 8.00
CA VAL A 154 2.20 -10.30 7.92
C VAL A 154 3.31 -9.47 7.29
N MET A 155 3.03 -8.69 6.24
CA MET A 155 4.05 -7.82 5.62
C MET A 155 4.47 -6.68 6.55
N ASN A 156 3.54 -6.15 7.37
CA ASN A 156 3.88 -5.19 8.42
C ASN A 156 4.74 -5.82 9.51
N LEU A 157 4.41 -7.04 9.95
CA LEU A 157 5.20 -7.82 10.89
C LEU A 157 6.62 -8.09 10.35
N LEU A 158 6.74 -8.44 9.07
CA LEU A 158 8.01 -8.72 8.39
C LEU A 158 8.96 -7.51 8.44
N SER A 159 8.51 -6.36 7.94
CA SER A 159 9.36 -5.16 7.95
C SER A 159 9.64 -4.68 9.39
N ALA A 160 8.65 -4.75 10.27
CA ALA A 160 8.84 -4.38 11.67
C ALA A 160 9.90 -5.25 12.35
N SER A 161 9.94 -6.55 12.04
CA SER A 161 10.99 -7.45 12.54
C SER A 161 12.36 -7.05 12.04
N VAL A 162 12.50 -6.73 10.76
CA VAL A 162 13.77 -6.28 10.16
C VAL A 162 14.32 -5.04 10.89
N LEU A 163 13.46 -4.05 11.16
CA LEU A 163 13.88 -2.80 11.78
C LEU A 163 14.00 -2.88 13.31
N ALA A 164 13.28 -3.79 13.98
CA ALA A 164 13.37 -3.97 15.42
C ALA A 164 14.56 -4.84 15.85
N CYS A 165 14.99 -5.79 15.03
CA CYS A 165 16.10 -6.71 15.35
C CYS A 165 17.42 -6.03 15.75
N PRO A 166 17.84 -4.92 15.12
CA PRO A 166 19.00 -4.15 15.57
C PRO A 166 18.86 -3.59 16.98
N LEU A 167 17.68 -3.05 17.34
CA LEU A 167 17.41 -2.54 18.68
C LEU A 167 17.45 -3.64 19.74
N LEU A 168 16.96 -4.83 19.40
CA LEU A 168 16.93 -5.99 20.28
C LEU A 168 18.29 -6.73 20.36
N GLY A 169 19.31 -6.27 19.63
CA GLY A 169 20.63 -6.93 19.58
C GLY A 169 20.64 -8.29 18.89
N VAL A 170 19.56 -8.66 18.18
CA VAL A 170 19.48 -9.91 17.39
C VAL A 170 20.41 -9.83 16.17
N VAL A 171 20.54 -8.64 15.63
CA VAL A 171 21.37 -8.30 14.47
C VAL A 171 22.23 -7.09 14.83
N PRO A 172 23.52 -7.03 14.46
CA PRO A 172 24.38 -5.91 14.85
C PRO A 172 23.97 -4.57 14.23
N GLN A 173 23.58 -4.58 12.96
CA GLN A 173 23.18 -3.38 12.22
C GLN A 173 22.32 -3.73 10.99
N LEU A 174 21.60 -2.74 10.46
CA LEU A 174 20.90 -2.89 9.19
C LEU A 174 21.92 -3.03 8.05
N SER A 175 21.70 -4.01 7.18
CA SER A 175 22.62 -4.42 6.12
C SER A 175 21.87 -4.65 4.81
N THR A 176 22.58 -4.65 3.68
CA THR A 176 22.01 -4.89 2.34
C THR A 176 21.19 -6.18 2.26
N GLY A 177 21.50 -7.18 3.09
CA GLY A 177 20.76 -8.44 3.17
C GLY A 177 19.33 -8.32 3.69
N HIS A 178 18.95 -7.17 4.25
CA HIS A 178 17.59 -6.88 4.69
C HIS A 178 16.71 -6.27 3.59
N VAL A 179 17.30 -5.74 2.52
CA VAL A 179 16.56 -5.11 1.40
C VAL A 179 15.54 -6.06 0.76
N PRO A 180 15.87 -7.34 0.48
CA PRO A 180 14.89 -8.27 -0.09
C PRO A 180 13.62 -8.44 0.75
N TRP A 181 13.73 -8.46 2.07
CA TRP A 181 12.58 -8.59 2.96
C TRP A 181 11.68 -7.35 2.92
N LEU A 182 12.30 -6.17 2.97
CA LEU A 182 11.59 -4.88 2.95
C LEU A 182 10.87 -4.66 1.61
N TRP A 183 11.54 -4.91 0.49
CA TRP A 183 10.93 -4.75 -0.83
C TRP A 183 9.90 -5.84 -1.16
N THR A 184 10.09 -7.07 -0.68
CA THR A 184 9.04 -8.10 -0.75
C THR A 184 7.80 -7.63 0.01
N ALA A 185 7.96 -7.10 1.23
CA ALA A 185 6.84 -6.52 1.98
C ALA A 185 6.15 -5.38 1.21
N GLY A 186 6.91 -4.47 0.60
CA GLY A 186 6.40 -3.36 -0.21
C GLY A 186 5.58 -3.83 -1.42
N VAL A 187 6.09 -4.78 -2.20
CA VAL A 187 5.40 -5.31 -3.40
C VAL A 187 4.10 -6.02 -3.01
N PHE A 188 4.12 -6.86 -1.98
CA PHE A 188 2.91 -7.55 -1.53
C PHE A 188 1.87 -6.56 -0.99
N GLN A 189 2.28 -5.48 -0.31
CA GLN A 189 1.36 -4.43 0.14
C GLN A 189 0.77 -3.61 -1.01
N LEU A 190 1.52 -3.34 -2.09
CA LEU A 190 0.94 -2.79 -3.32
C LEU A 190 -0.12 -3.73 -3.91
N GLY A 191 0.16 -5.04 -3.93
CA GLY A 191 -0.83 -6.04 -4.33
C GLY A 191 -2.09 -5.98 -3.48
N MET A 192 -1.95 -5.88 -2.15
CA MET A 192 -3.08 -5.72 -1.24
C MET A 192 -3.85 -4.42 -1.50
N CYS A 193 -3.16 -3.30 -1.75
CA CYS A 193 -3.77 -2.01 -2.11
C CYS A 193 -4.72 -2.16 -3.31
N VAL A 194 -4.28 -2.83 -4.39
CA VAL A 194 -5.11 -3.10 -5.58
C VAL A 194 -6.31 -3.98 -5.25
N ILE A 195 -6.09 -5.01 -4.44
CA ILE A 195 -7.15 -5.92 -4.01
C ILE A 195 -8.22 -5.17 -3.19
N PHE A 196 -7.83 -4.26 -2.30
CA PHE A 196 -8.78 -3.44 -1.53
C PHE A 196 -9.53 -2.43 -2.41
N TYR A 197 -8.89 -1.85 -3.43
CA TYR A 197 -9.63 -1.08 -4.42
C TYR A 197 -10.68 -1.93 -5.12
N ARG A 198 -10.37 -3.18 -5.47
CA ARG A 198 -11.36 -4.10 -6.04
C ARG A 198 -12.45 -4.51 -5.03
N ALA A 199 -12.11 -4.55 -3.75
CA ALA A 199 -13.04 -4.81 -2.65
C ALA A 199 -13.92 -3.61 -2.28
N ILE A 200 -13.76 -2.47 -2.96
CA ILE A 200 -14.51 -1.22 -2.70
C ILE A 200 -14.14 -0.60 -1.35
N ASP A 201 -12.90 -0.83 -0.92
CA ASP A 201 -12.38 -0.34 0.35
C ASP A 201 -11.28 0.69 0.12
N THR A 202 -11.66 1.95 -0.02
CA THR A 202 -10.73 3.08 -0.26
C THR A 202 -9.79 3.31 0.91
N LEU A 203 -10.25 3.14 2.14
CA LEU A 203 -9.47 3.41 3.36
C LEU A 203 -8.37 2.35 3.54
N ALA A 204 -8.72 1.06 3.40
CA ALA A 204 -7.72 0.00 3.48
C ALA A 204 -6.75 0.08 2.29
N ALA A 205 -7.25 0.36 1.08
CA ALA A 205 -6.39 0.55 -0.09
C ALA A 205 -5.37 1.68 0.15
N THR A 206 -5.81 2.82 0.67
CA THR A 206 -4.93 3.96 0.99
C THR A 206 -3.91 3.57 2.07
N PHE A 207 -4.34 2.87 3.12
CA PHE A 207 -3.44 2.39 4.18
C PHE A 207 -2.33 1.51 3.63
N TYR A 208 -2.68 0.48 2.84
CA TYR A 208 -1.67 -0.42 2.27
C TYR A 208 -0.79 0.23 1.20
N GLY A 209 -1.30 1.25 0.49
CA GLY A 209 -0.48 2.10 -0.37
C GLY A 209 0.56 2.89 0.42
N PHE A 210 0.16 3.49 1.54
CA PHE A 210 1.08 4.22 2.43
C PHE A 210 2.09 3.32 3.11
N THR A 211 1.69 2.15 3.60
CA THR A 211 2.65 1.22 4.21
C THR A 211 3.64 0.71 3.16
N ALA A 212 3.20 0.44 1.93
CA ALA A 212 4.09 0.04 0.83
C ALA A 212 5.16 1.11 0.55
N LEU A 213 4.75 2.39 0.53
CA LEU A 213 5.68 3.53 0.38
C LEU A 213 6.76 3.54 1.47
N LEU A 214 6.38 3.34 2.73
CA LEU A 214 7.34 3.20 3.83
C LEU A 214 8.31 2.04 3.57
N LYS A 215 7.82 0.89 3.10
CA LYS A 215 8.67 -0.31 2.90
C LYS A 215 9.69 -0.13 1.78
N PHE A 216 9.31 0.55 0.70
CA PHE A 216 10.26 0.88 -0.36
C PHE A 216 11.32 1.87 0.13
N ALA A 217 10.94 2.87 0.92
CA ALA A 217 11.87 3.84 1.47
C ALA A 217 12.80 3.26 2.54
N GLU A 218 12.30 2.38 3.41
CA GLU A 218 13.09 1.61 4.35
C GLU A 218 14.14 0.78 3.58
N GLY A 219 13.71 0.02 2.57
CA GLY A 219 14.62 -0.80 1.77
C GLY A 219 15.64 0.02 0.97
N TYR A 220 15.24 1.16 0.41
CA TYR A 220 16.17 2.07 -0.26
C TYR A 220 17.20 2.66 0.72
N SER A 221 16.77 3.02 1.93
CA SER A 221 17.67 3.54 2.96
C SER A 221 18.72 2.53 3.38
N VAL A 222 18.33 1.26 3.50
CA VAL A 222 19.24 0.16 3.77
C VAL A 222 20.13 -0.13 2.57
N LEU A 223 19.64 -0.01 1.34
CA LEU A 223 20.46 -0.18 0.14
C LEU A 223 21.57 0.87 0.06
N LEU A 224 21.30 2.10 0.46
CA LEU A 224 22.31 3.17 0.48
C LEU A 224 23.45 2.92 1.47
N SER A 225 23.24 2.12 2.52
CA SER A 225 24.33 1.77 3.45
C SER A 225 25.41 0.92 2.77
N PHE A 226 25.08 0.18 1.70
CA PHE A 226 26.06 -0.52 0.86
C PHE A 226 27.08 0.44 0.23
N TYR A 227 26.64 1.66 -0.10
CA TYR A 227 27.48 2.70 -0.70
C TYR A 227 28.10 3.63 0.36
N SER A 228 28.05 3.26 1.64
CA SER A 228 28.48 4.11 2.76
C SER A 228 27.77 5.46 2.83
N VAL A 229 26.55 5.55 2.30
CA VAL A 229 25.72 6.76 2.28
C VAL A 229 24.69 6.64 3.40
N GLN A 230 24.74 7.54 4.39
CA GLN A 230 23.71 7.62 5.42
C GLN A 230 22.60 8.60 4.97
N PRO A 231 21.37 8.11 4.72
CA PRO A 231 20.31 8.96 4.20
C PRO A 231 19.71 9.86 5.29
N PHE A 232 19.43 11.10 4.92
CA PHE A 232 18.69 12.08 5.69
C PHE A 232 17.26 12.16 5.19
N SER A 233 16.27 12.04 6.08
CA SER A 233 14.86 12.23 5.71
C SER A 233 14.46 13.70 5.91
N PRO A 234 13.90 14.38 4.88
CA PRO A 234 13.49 15.76 5.03
C PRO A 234 12.29 15.87 5.97
N VAL A 235 12.43 16.61 7.09
CA VAL A 235 11.40 16.75 8.14
C VAL A 235 9.98 17.04 7.62
N PRO A 236 9.76 17.90 6.60
CA PRO A 236 8.40 18.18 6.12
C PRO A 236 7.64 16.94 5.65
N PHE A 237 8.33 15.96 5.05
CA PHE A 237 7.67 14.78 4.49
C PHE A 237 7.11 13.86 5.58
N PRO A 238 7.88 13.33 6.56
CA PRO A 238 7.33 12.46 7.60
C PRO A 238 6.30 13.16 8.48
N VAL A 239 6.40 14.48 8.68
CA VAL A 239 5.37 15.26 9.41
C VAL A 239 4.03 15.22 8.67
N VAL A 240 4.02 15.55 7.38
CA VAL A 240 2.79 15.52 6.60
C VAL A 240 2.28 14.09 6.43
N PHE A 241 3.19 13.11 6.32
CA PHE A 241 2.80 11.71 6.27
C PHE A 241 2.13 11.24 7.57
N ALA A 242 2.63 11.68 8.73
CA ALA A 242 1.97 11.43 10.01
C ALA A 242 0.56 12.01 10.07
N VAL A 243 0.36 13.23 9.56
CA VAL A 243 -0.98 13.86 9.47
C VAL A 243 -1.92 13.06 8.57
N LEU A 244 -1.44 12.60 7.41
CA LEU A 244 -2.24 11.77 6.50
C LEU A 244 -2.64 10.42 7.14
N PHE A 245 -1.71 9.74 7.82
CA PHE A 245 -2.00 8.53 8.58
C PHE A 245 -2.98 8.79 9.72
N PHE A 246 -2.84 9.91 10.44
CA PHE A 246 -3.75 10.28 11.51
C PHE A 246 -5.18 10.49 11.01
N ILE A 247 -5.36 11.24 9.92
CA ILE A 247 -6.67 11.43 9.28
C ILE A 247 -7.23 10.08 8.83
N LEU A 248 -6.41 9.26 8.16
CA LEU A 248 -6.82 7.92 7.73
C LEU A 248 -7.25 7.03 8.90
N ALA A 249 -6.55 7.10 10.04
CA ALA A 249 -6.88 6.39 11.27
C ALA A 249 -8.23 6.82 11.83
N LEU A 250 -8.51 8.13 11.89
CA LEU A 250 -9.80 8.65 12.32
C LEU A 250 -10.95 8.15 11.44
N PHE A 251 -10.77 8.18 10.13
CA PHE A 251 -11.78 7.69 9.19
C PHE A 251 -11.91 6.16 9.23
N SER A 252 -10.85 5.41 9.53
CA SER A 252 -10.89 3.95 9.63
C SER A 252 -11.62 3.46 10.88
N CYS A 253 -11.69 4.28 11.95
CA CYS A 253 -12.54 4.00 13.12
C CYS A 253 -14.02 3.76 12.74
N GLN A 254 -14.48 4.27 11.59
CA GLN A 254 -15.84 4.05 11.11
C GLN A 254 -16.16 2.57 10.84
N LYS A 255 -15.15 1.80 10.43
CA LYS A 255 -15.30 0.35 10.28
C LYS A 255 -15.22 -0.28 11.65
N ASN A 256 -14.02 -0.25 12.23
CA ASN A 256 -13.69 -0.89 13.48
C ASN A 256 -12.74 0.04 14.25
N LEU A 257 -13.01 0.31 15.54
CA LEU A 257 -12.14 1.14 16.38
C LEU A 257 -10.70 0.61 16.40
N LEU A 258 -10.56 -0.72 16.41
CA LEU A 258 -9.26 -1.39 16.45
C LEU A 258 -8.39 -1.09 15.21
N GLU A 259 -8.98 -0.95 14.02
CA GLU A 259 -8.23 -0.59 12.80
C GLU A 259 -7.69 0.84 12.88
N GLY A 260 -8.50 1.79 13.37
CA GLY A 260 -8.04 3.16 13.57
C GLY A 260 -6.89 3.24 14.58
N LEU A 261 -7.02 2.56 15.73
CA LEU A 261 -5.95 2.47 16.72
C LEU A 261 -4.67 1.85 16.16
N TYR A 262 -4.78 0.80 15.34
CA TYR A 262 -3.64 0.19 14.67
C TYR A 262 -2.91 1.17 13.74
N GLN A 263 -3.67 1.94 12.96
CA GLN A 263 -3.10 2.92 12.03
C GLN A 263 -2.38 4.07 12.75
N LEU A 264 -2.76 4.42 13.98
CA LEU A 264 -2.05 5.43 14.79
C LEU A 264 -0.60 5.03 15.10
N PHE A 265 -0.26 3.75 15.15
CA PHE A 265 1.14 3.33 15.28
C PHE A 265 1.98 3.75 14.08
N PHE A 266 1.41 3.82 12.87
CA PHE A 266 2.09 4.31 11.68
C PHE A 266 2.21 5.84 11.67
N ALA A 267 1.23 6.56 12.23
CA ALA A 267 1.36 7.99 12.49
C ALA A 267 2.50 8.26 13.48
N ALA A 268 2.55 7.52 14.60
CA ALA A 268 3.65 7.60 15.57
C ALA A 268 5.00 7.24 14.95
N TYR A 269 5.03 6.27 14.03
CA TYR A 269 6.24 5.91 13.30
C TYR A 269 6.73 7.06 12.41
N CYS A 270 5.83 7.71 11.68
CA CYS A 270 6.18 8.89 10.87
C CYS A 270 6.67 10.07 11.73
N ILE A 271 6.07 10.29 12.91
CA ILE A 271 6.55 11.28 13.89
C ILE A 271 7.95 10.92 14.38
N ALA A 272 8.21 9.64 14.68
CA ALA A 272 9.53 9.19 15.10
C ALA A 272 10.59 9.40 14.00
N ILE A 273 10.23 9.20 12.73
CA ILE A 273 11.10 9.51 11.59
C ILE A 273 11.34 11.03 11.47
N ALA A 274 10.32 11.86 11.74
CA ALA A 274 10.45 13.32 11.69
C ALA A 274 11.32 13.88 12.82
N ALA A 275 11.26 13.26 14.01
CA ALA A 275 11.83 13.81 15.23
C ALA A 275 13.37 13.88 15.21
N GLN A 276 14.04 13.16 14.32
CA GLN A 276 15.48 13.04 14.33
C GLN A 276 16.08 12.84 12.92
N PRO A 277 17.33 13.27 12.69
CA PRO A 277 17.88 13.46 11.34
C PRO A 277 18.26 12.17 10.59
N GLN A 278 18.56 11.06 11.30
CA GLN A 278 19.02 9.81 10.67
C GLN A 278 17.87 8.83 10.37
N GLY A 279 16.61 9.30 10.47
CA GLY A 279 15.40 8.58 10.04
C GLY A 279 15.31 7.15 10.58
N PHE A 280 15.46 6.16 9.71
CA PHE A 280 15.20 4.74 10.00
C PHE A 280 16.26 4.02 10.83
N PHE A 281 17.48 4.57 10.93
CA PHE A 281 18.59 3.91 11.62
C PHE A 281 18.59 4.15 13.14
N GLN A 282 17.62 4.92 13.64
CA GLN A 282 17.64 5.42 15.00
C GLN A 282 16.84 4.55 15.96
N ARG A 283 17.29 4.52 17.21
CA ARG A 283 16.65 3.71 18.26
C ARG A 283 15.18 4.08 18.48
N GLY A 284 14.82 5.36 18.31
CA GLY A 284 13.42 5.82 18.44
C GLY A 284 12.50 5.21 17.38
N THR A 285 12.89 5.28 16.10
CA THR A 285 12.12 4.69 14.99
C THR A 285 12.08 3.17 15.07
N GLN A 286 13.20 2.53 15.43
CA GLN A 286 13.26 1.09 15.69
C GLN A 286 12.37 0.67 16.87
N GLY A 287 12.25 1.49 17.91
CA GLY A 287 11.38 1.24 19.06
C GLY A 287 9.90 1.24 18.68
N VAL A 288 9.47 2.18 17.83
CA VAL A 288 8.10 2.17 17.29
C VAL A 288 7.87 0.96 16.39
N GLN A 289 8.87 0.52 15.62
CA GLN A 289 8.79 -0.71 14.83
C GLN A 289 8.64 -1.96 15.72
N ALA A 290 9.34 -2.03 16.85
CA ALA A 290 9.12 -3.11 17.82
C ALA A 290 7.66 -3.13 18.35
N ALA A 291 7.06 -1.96 18.59
CA ALA A 291 5.65 -1.87 18.94
C ALA A 291 4.73 -2.31 17.78
N ILE A 292 5.01 -1.88 16.54
CA ILE A 292 4.27 -2.31 15.34
C ILE A 292 4.37 -3.83 15.17
N PHE A 293 5.51 -4.45 15.47
CA PHE A 293 5.67 -5.90 15.42
C PHE A 293 4.68 -6.59 16.36
N VAL A 294 4.64 -6.20 17.64
CA VAL A 294 3.73 -6.78 18.64
C VAL A 294 2.27 -6.55 18.26
N VAL A 295 1.89 -5.32 17.93
CA VAL A 295 0.49 -5.00 17.60
C VAL A 295 0.06 -5.65 16.29
N SER A 296 0.94 -5.78 15.29
CA SER A 296 0.62 -6.50 14.05
C SER A 296 0.41 -8.00 14.31
N ALA A 297 1.18 -8.61 15.21
CA ALA A 297 0.96 -10.01 15.61
C ALA A 297 -0.39 -10.19 16.34
N ILE A 298 -0.74 -9.29 17.26
CA ILE A 298 -2.04 -9.30 17.96
C ILE A 298 -3.18 -9.09 16.96
N MET A 299 -3.06 -8.11 16.06
CA MET A 299 -4.04 -7.84 15.01
C MET A 299 -4.21 -9.04 14.08
N LEU A 300 -3.10 -9.70 13.71
CA LEU A 300 -3.15 -10.89 12.88
C LEU A 300 -3.89 -12.01 13.59
N LEU A 301 -3.61 -12.25 14.88
CA LEU A 301 -4.28 -13.25 15.71
C LEU A 301 -5.78 -12.98 15.82
N ILE A 302 -6.18 -11.74 16.13
CA ILE A 302 -7.59 -11.35 16.24
C ILE A 302 -8.28 -11.54 14.89
N THR A 303 -7.64 -11.10 13.80
CA THR A 303 -8.21 -11.17 12.44
C THR A 303 -8.37 -12.61 12.00
N THR A 304 -7.35 -13.45 12.15
CA THR A 304 -7.42 -14.87 11.75
C THR A 304 -8.37 -15.65 12.64
N PHE A 305 -8.42 -15.39 13.95
CA PHE A 305 -9.37 -16.00 14.89
C PHE A 305 -10.81 -15.65 14.53
N ASN A 306 -11.09 -14.37 14.27
CA ASN A 306 -12.43 -13.90 13.87
C ASN A 306 -12.86 -14.43 12.49
N MET A 307 -11.95 -14.92 11.65
CA MET A 307 -12.35 -15.62 10.41
C MET A 307 -12.89 -17.03 10.65
N VAL A 308 -12.50 -17.69 11.75
CA VAL A 308 -12.76 -19.12 11.98
C VAL A 308 -13.65 -19.41 13.17
N SER A 309 -13.64 -18.57 14.20
CA SER A 309 -14.36 -18.78 15.44
C SER A 309 -15.83 -18.38 15.31
N THR A 310 -16.70 -19.08 16.05
CA THR A 310 -18.09 -18.68 16.25
C THR A 310 -18.23 -17.58 17.29
N THR A 311 -17.30 -17.50 18.24
CA THR A 311 -17.19 -16.42 19.21
C THR A 311 -16.20 -15.38 18.68
N MET A 312 -16.70 -14.19 18.34
CA MET A 312 -15.86 -13.11 17.79
C MET A 312 -15.22 -12.31 18.91
N ILE A 313 -13.93 -12.02 18.79
CA ILE A 313 -13.25 -11.04 19.63
C ILE A 313 -13.76 -9.65 19.24
N PRO A 314 -14.24 -8.83 20.20
CA PRO A 314 -14.81 -7.52 19.91
C PRO A 314 -13.75 -6.57 19.36
N THR A 315 -14.00 -5.99 18.18
CA THR A 315 -13.10 -5.03 17.50
C THR A 315 -13.57 -3.58 17.62
N GLY A 316 -14.62 -3.32 18.41
CA GLY A 316 -15.25 -2.00 18.54
C GLY A 316 -16.05 -1.57 17.30
N GLN A 317 -16.58 -2.53 16.54
CA GLN A 317 -17.42 -2.25 15.38
C GLN A 317 -18.67 -1.45 15.80
N GLY A 318 -18.96 -0.36 15.10
CA GLY A 318 -20.13 0.49 15.38
C GLY A 318 -19.97 1.50 16.52
N CYS A 319 -18.87 1.47 17.29
CA CYS A 319 -18.60 2.49 18.32
C CYS A 319 -18.54 3.90 17.72
N PHE A 320 -17.82 4.06 16.60
CA PHE A 320 -17.76 5.33 15.88
C PHE A 320 -19.11 5.74 15.30
N LYS A 321 -19.87 4.78 14.76
CA LYS A 321 -21.23 5.03 14.26
C LYS A 321 -22.16 5.53 15.36
N ALA A 322 -22.06 4.96 16.57
CA ALA A 322 -22.81 5.41 17.74
C ALA A 322 -22.40 6.81 18.20
N LEU A 323 -21.10 7.14 18.12
CA LEU A 323 -20.60 8.49 18.42
C LEU A 323 -21.12 9.52 17.41
N VAL A 324 -21.01 9.21 16.11
CA VAL A 324 -21.47 10.12 15.04
C VAL A 324 -22.98 10.30 15.07
N ALA A 325 -23.76 9.24 15.38
CA ALA A 325 -25.21 9.36 15.52
C ALA A 325 -25.65 10.32 16.64
N ARG A 326 -24.78 10.64 17.61
CA ARG A 326 -25.03 11.65 18.64
C ARG A 326 -24.71 13.06 18.17
N MET A 327 -23.96 13.23 17.08
CA MET A 327 -23.63 14.54 16.52
C MET A 327 -24.74 15.00 15.58
N GLN A 328 -25.30 16.19 15.84
CA GLN A 328 -26.26 16.81 14.94
C GLN A 328 -25.52 17.30 13.67
N GLY A 329 -25.97 16.88 12.48
CA GLY A 329 -25.46 17.36 11.18
C GLY A 329 -24.51 16.44 10.41
N LEU A 330 -24.07 15.31 10.98
CA LEU A 330 -23.25 14.31 10.30
C LEU A 330 -24.01 13.00 10.13
N THR A 331 -24.37 12.66 8.90
CA THR A 331 -24.94 11.35 8.56
C THR A 331 -23.92 10.51 7.80
N LEU A 332 -23.53 9.38 8.39
CA LEU A 332 -22.64 8.41 7.73
C LEU A 332 -23.34 7.85 6.49
N ARG A 333 -22.60 7.79 5.39
CA ARG A 333 -23.08 7.19 4.15
C ARG A 333 -23.28 5.70 4.35
N ALA A 334 -24.51 5.23 4.21
CA ALA A 334 -24.77 3.81 4.02
C ALA A 334 -24.00 3.35 2.77
N HIS A 335 -23.41 2.15 2.79
CA HIS A 335 -22.71 1.57 1.64
C HIS A 335 -23.70 1.35 0.47
N ASP A 336 -23.98 2.41 -0.28
CA ASP A 336 -24.88 2.37 -1.43
C ASP A 336 -24.19 1.65 -2.58
N LYS A 337 -24.84 0.57 -3.02
CA LYS A 337 -24.36 -0.28 -4.13
C LYS A 337 -24.24 0.48 -5.45
N GLU A 338 -24.94 1.60 -5.60
CA GLU A 338 -25.05 2.35 -6.84
C GLU A 338 -23.91 3.35 -7.07
N LEU A 339 -23.24 3.84 -6.01
CA LEU A 339 -22.17 4.84 -6.11
C LEU A 339 -20.89 4.32 -6.81
N HIS A 340 -20.67 3.01 -6.75
CA HIS A 340 -19.51 2.34 -7.35
C HIS A 340 -19.86 1.60 -8.65
N THR A 341 -20.96 1.96 -9.29
CA THR A 341 -21.26 1.47 -10.63
C THR A 341 -20.21 2.00 -11.62
N PRO A 342 -19.59 1.14 -12.43
CA PRO A 342 -18.58 1.57 -13.39
C PRO A 342 -19.23 2.45 -14.45
N HIS A 343 -18.61 3.58 -14.81
CA HIS A 343 -19.27 4.61 -15.61
C HIS A 343 -19.48 4.21 -17.08
N LEU A 344 -18.90 3.09 -17.53
CA LEU A 344 -18.96 2.62 -18.91
C LEU A 344 -18.88 1.07 -19.02
N GLY A 345 -19.34 0.33 -18.01
CA GLY A 345 -19.25 -1.15 -18.00
C GLY A 345 -17.84 -1.72 -17.76
N TYR A 346 -16.91 -0.89 -17.29
CA TYR A 346 -15.57 -1.29 -16.84
C TYR A 346 -15.58 -2.07 -15.50
N SER A 347 -14.41 -2.44 -14.98
CA SER A 347 -14.28 -3.24 -13.77
C SER A 347 -14.72 -2.48 -12.51
N LYS A 348 -15.18 -3.22 -11.50
CA LYS A 348 -15.62 -2.66 -10.23
C LYS A 348 -14.42 -2.36 -9.33
N TYR A 349 -14.13 -1.07 -9.14
CA TYR A 349 -13.08 -0.57 -8.25
C TYR A 349 -13.59 0.61 -7.40
N ALA A 350 -12.96 0.85 -6.25
CA ALA A 350 -13.16 2.02 -5.40
C ALA A 350 -12.44 3.27 -5.95
N ASP A 351 -12.74 4.46 -5.43
CA ASP A 351 -12.15 5.71 -5.93
C ASP A 351 -10.71 5.84 -5.45
N ALA A 352 -9.79 6.05 -6.41
CA ALA A 352 -8.36 6.20 -6.11
C ALA A 352 -7.93 7.65 -5.81
N GLU A 353 -8.87 8.60 -5.84
CA GLU A 353 -8.60 10.04 -5.65
C GLU A 353 -7.97 10.34 -4.28
N VAL A 354 -8.43 9.66 -3.23
CA VAL A 354 -7.88 9.81 -1.87
C VAL A 354 -6.38 9.51 -1.86
N LEU A 355 -5.96 8.35 -2.38
CA LEU A 355 -4.55 7.99 -2.44
C LEU A 355 -3.78 8.86 -3.45
N GLY A 356 -4.36 9.18 -4.61
CA GLY A 356 -3.71 9.98 -5.65
C GLY A 356 -3.37 11.39 -5.19
N HIS A 357 -4.31 12.07 -4.52
CA HIS A 357 -4.06 13.38 -3.92
C HIS A 357 -3.11 13.29 -2.73
N ALA A 358 -3.22 12.27 -1.87
CA ALA A 358 -2.26 12.07 -0.79
C ALA A 358 -0.83 11.85 -1.31
N CYS A 359 -0.66 11.09 -2.39
CA CYS A 359 0.64 10.90 -3.05
C CYS A 359 1.19 12.21 -3.60
N SER A 360 0.33 13.09 -4.13
CA SER A 360 0.73 14.42 -4.59
C SER A 360 1.18 15.32 -3.44
N VAL A 361 0.49 15.28 -2.30
CA VAL A 361 0.92 15.95 -1.06
C VAL A 361 2.31 15.47 -0.65
N LEU A 362 2.47 14.15 -0.57
CA LEU A 362 3.74 13.52 -0.16
C LEU A 362 4.87 13.90 -1.12
N ALA A 363 4.67 13.81 -2.43
CA ALA A 363 5.67 14.19 -3.43
C ALA A 363 6.05 15.68 -3.33
N ALA A 364 5.07 16.57 -3.15
CA ALA A 364 5.30 18.00 -2.99
C ALA A 364 6.16 18.31 -1.77
N PHE A 365 5.78 17.79 -0.60
CA PHE A 365 6.51 18.02 0.65
C PHE A 365 7.85 17.28 0.73
N ALA A 366 8.07 16.24 -0.09
CA ALA A 366 9.38 15.60 -0.24
C ALA A 366 10.41 16.54 -0.82
N ILE A 367 10.01 17.39 -1.78
CA ILE A 367 10.91 18.31 -2.49
C ILE A 367 10.97 19.72 -1.87
N THR A 368 10.10 20.04 -0.91
CA THR A 368 10.08 21.34 -0.21
C THR A 368 11.36 21.62 0.59
N ALA A 369 12.02 20.59 1.12
CA ALA A 369 13.30 20.77 1.77
C ALA A 369 14.38 20.89 0.68
N THR A 370 14.85 22.11 0.43
CA THR A 370 15.95 22.34 -0.52
C THR A 370 17.16 21.54 -0.07
N VAL A 371 17.60 20.63 -0.93
CA VAL A 371 18.94 20.08 -0.90
C VAL A 371 19.86 21.29 -1.10
N GLY A 372 20.51 21.79 -0.05
CA GLY A 372 21.57 22.80 -0.18
C GLY A 372 22.79 22.20 -0.90
N ASP A 373 24.02 22.52 -0.47
CA ASP A 373 25.26 21.89 -0.96
C ASP A 373 25.40 20.37 -0.66
N ARG A 374 24.32 19.71 -0.23
CA ARG A 374 24.33 18.28 0.10
C ARG A 374 24.12 17.48 -1.19
N ASN A 375 24.83 16.35 -1.32
CA ASN A 375 24.64 15.45 -2.46
C ASN A 375 23.16 14.99 -2.53
N PRO A 376 22.45 15.11 -3.67
CA PRO A 376 21.04 14.74 -3.79
C PRO A 376 20.74 13.30 -3.39
N LEU A 377 21.73 12.40 -3.49
CA LEU A 377 21.64 11.00 -3.06
C LEU A 377 21.61 10.84 -1.53
N LEU A 378 22.09 11.83 -0.77
CA LEU A 378 22.07 11.82 0.70
C LEU A 378 20.69 12.12 1.27
N VAL A 379 19.77 12.68 0.49
CA VAL A 379 18.43 13.02 0.96
C VAL A 379 17.47 11.98 0.41
N LEU A 380 16.60 11.45 1.26
CA LEU A 380 15.66 10.37 0.94
C LEU A 380 14.52 10.82 -0.02
N ILE A 381 14.75 11.84 -0.84
CA ILE A 381 13.77 12.41 -1.76
C ILE A 381 13.41 11.39 -2.85
N LEU A 382 14.37 10.58 -3.31
CA LEU A 382 14.16 9.67 -4.43
C LEU A 382 13.01 8.66 -4.19
N PRO A 383 13.00 7.84 -3.12
CA PRO A 383 11.87 6.94 -2.87
C PRO A 383 10.58 7.72 -2.55
N TRP A 384 10.66 8.87 -1.86
CA TRP A 384 9.48 9.68 -1.55
C TRP A 384 8.80 10.27 -2.78
N VAL A 385 9.57 10.71 -3.78
CA VAL A 385 9.04 11.29 -5.01
C VAL A 385 8.68 10.21 -6.02
N VAL A 386 9.58 9.26 -6.28
CA VAL A 386 9.41 8.27 -7.35
C VAL A 386 8.37 7.21 -6.97
N VAL A 387 8.30 6.79 -5.70
CA VAL A 387 7.32 5.78 -5.28
C VAL A 387 5.98 6.43 -4.96
N ALA A 388 5.95 7.54 -4.21
CA ALA A 388 4.67 8.20 -3.89
C ALA A 388 4.11 8.94 -5.10
N GLY A 389 4.85 9.94 -5.60
CA GLY A 389 4.43 10.75 -6.75
C GLY A 389 4.44 9.99 -8.07
N GLY A 390 5.26 8.95 -8.21
CA GLY A 390 5.34 8.14 -9.43
C GLY A 390 4.49 6.86 -9.36
N ALA A 391 5.03 5.80 -8.76
CA ALA A 391 4.45 4.45 -8.82
C ALA A 391 3.02 4.36 -8.26
N LEU A 392 2.76 4.94 -7.07
CA LEU A 392 1.42 4.94 -6.48
C LEU A 392 0.45 5.83 -7.26
N GLN A 393 0.93 6.93 -7.84
CA GLN A 393 0.09 7.81 -8.65
C GLN A 393 -0.27 7.15 -10.00
N LEU A 394 0.67 6.44 -10.63
CA LEU A 394 0.41 5.58 -11.80
C LEU A 394 -0.62 4.48 -11.48
N LEU A 395 -0.52 3.87 -10.30
CA LEU A 395 -1.52 2.92 -9.81
C LEU A 395 -2.90 3.59 -9.69
N CYS A 396 -2.98 4.77 -9.07
CA CYS A 396 -4.23 5.51 -8.94
C CYS A 396 -4.83 5.86 -10.31
N GLY A 397 -4.00 6.27 -11.26
CA GLY A 397 -4.42 6.53 -12.63
C GLY A 397 -4.95 5.29 -13.35
N SER A 398 -4.33 4.13 -13.12
CA SER A 398 -4.77 2.84 -13.67
C SER A 398 -6.11 2.39 -13.06
N VAL A 399 -6.30 2.59 -11.75
CA VAL A 399 -7.57 2.29 -11.06
C VAL A 399 -8.68 3.24 -11.53
N ALA A 400 -8.38 4.53 -11.70
CA ALA A 400 -9.33 5.50 -12.25
C ALA A 400 -9.74 5.13 -13.68
N PHE A 401 -8.78 4.73 -14.52
CA PHE A 401 -9.05 4.24 -15.88
C PHE A 401 -10.01 3.05 -15.85
N ALA A 402 -9.72 2.05 -15.00
CA ALA A 402 -10.53 0.86 -14.84
C ALA A 402 -11.95 1.14 -14.30
N ARG A 403 -12.25 2.35 -13.83
CA ARG A 403 -13.62 2.79 -13.47
C ARG A 403 -14.33 3.56 -14.58
N GLY A 404 -13.61 3.98 -15.63
CA GLY A 404 -14.10 4.89 -16.66
C GLY A 404 -13.90 6.37 -16.34
N LYS A 405 -13.09 6.72 -15.35
CA LYS A 405 -12.73 8.10 -14.98
C LYS A 405 -11.55 8.59 -15.83
N THR A 406 -11.83 8.97 -17.06
CA THR A 406 -10.81 9.26 -18.08
C THR A 406 -9.97 10.50 -17.74
N PHE A 407 -10.59 11.56 -17.22
CA PHE A 407 -9.88 12.77 -16.86
C PHE A 407 -8.93 12.51 -15.68
N GLU A 408 -9.45 12.00 -14.56
CA GLU A 408 -8.69 11.74 -13.34
C GLU A 408 -7.55 10.75 -13.62
N SER A 409 -7.83 9.72 -14.44
CA SER A 409 -6.80 8.80 -14.93
C SER A 409 -5.69 9.53 -15.69
N THR A 410 -6.05 10.38 -16.65
CA THR A 410 -5.07 11.14 -17.45
C THR A 410 -4.19 12.01 -16.56
N VAL A 411 -4.78 12.72 -15.61
CA VAL A 411 -4.03 13.58 -14.67
C VAL A 411 -3.08 12.76 -13.80
N PHE A 412 -3.56 11.69 -13.16
CA PHE A 412 -2.71 10.86 -12.31
C PHE A 412 -1.62 10.13 -13.08
N ILE A 413 -1.90 9.66 -14.31
CA ILE A 413 -0.87 9.05 -15.16
C ILE A 413 0.18 10.08 -15.58
N LEU A 414 -0.24 11.27 -16.03
CA LEU A 414 0.68 12.33 -16.44
C LEU A 414 1.61 12.75 -15.28
N TYR A 415 1.02 12.99 -14.11
CA TYR A 415 1.77 13.47 -12.95
C TYR A 415 2.67 12.35 -12.42
N GLY A 416 2.17 11.11 -12.43
CA GLY A 416 2.95 9.91 -12.15
C GLY A 416 4.19 9.79 -13.02
N MET A 417 4.02 9.87 -14.34
CA MET A 417 5.12 9.85 -15.29
C MET A 417 6.10 11.00 -15.04
N MET A 418 5.58 12.20 -14.77
CA MET A 418 6.44 13.35 -14.52
C MET A 418 7.28 13.14 -13.25
N TRP A 419 6.67 12.76 -12.13
CA TRP A 419 7.40 12.50 -10.88
C TRP A 419 8.39 11.34 -11.01
N THR A 420 8.07 10.31 -11.78
CA THR A 420 9.03 9.23 -12.06
C THR A 420 10.22 9.73 -12.87
N VAL A 421 9.98 10.31 -14.06
CA VAL A 421 11.06 10.73 -14.97
C VAL A 421 11.88 11.84 -14.31
N TRP A 422 11.22 12.91 -13.86
CA TRP A 422 11.91 14.06 -13.26
C TRP A 422 12.52 13.73 -11.90
N GLY A 423 11.82 12.97 -11.06
CA GLY A 423 12.32 12.58 -9.75
C GLY A 423 13.60 11.75 -9.88
N LEU A 424 13.64 10.81 -10.83
CA LEU A 424 14.84 10.03 -11.14
C LEU A 424 15.96 10.91 -11.71
N THR A 425 15.67 11.79 -12.68
CA THR A 425 16.72 12.62 -13.27
C THR A 425 17.31 13.59 -12.26
N ARG A 426 16.48 14.30 -11.49
CA ARG A 426 16.91 15.35 -10.54
C ARG A 426 17.57 14.78 -9.29
N TYR A 427 17.01 13.72 -8.70
CA TYR A 427 17.49 13.19 -7.42
C TYR A 427 18.34 11.92 -7.54
N GLY A 428 18.37 11.27 -8.72
CA GLY A 428 19.20 10.10 -9.01
C GLY A 428 20.62 10.43 -9.47
N GLY A 429 21.04 11.70 -9.44
CA GLY A 429 22.40 12.11 -9.83
C GLY A 429 22.63 12.27 -11.34
N LEU A 430 21.62 12.00 -12.18
CA LEU A 430 21.71 12.12 -13.64
C LEU A 430 21.54 13.57 -14.14
N TYR A 431 21.21 14.49 -13.24
CA TYR A 431 20.83 15.85 -13.56
C TYR A 431 22.00 16.72 -14.02
N GLY A 432 23.17 16.57 -13.39
CA GLY A 432 24.32 17.46 -13.62
C GLY A 432 24.84 17.46 -15.06
N GLU A 433 24.84 16.30 -15.71
CA GLU A 433 25.33 16.14 -17.10
C GLU A 433 24.25 16.44 -18.15
N THR A 434 22.97 16.51 -17.75
CA THR A 434 21.82 16.63 -18.67
C THR A 434 21.08 17.97 -18.56
N ARG A 435 21.43 18.84 -17.60
CA ARG A 435 20.90 20.21 -17.52
C ARG A 435 21.18 20.96 -18.81
N GLY A 436 20.12 21.50 -19.41
CA GLY A 436 20.21 22.21 -20.68
C GLY A 436 18.94 22.06 -21.53
N PHE A 437 19.11 22.32 -22.83
CA PHE A 437 18.00 22.47 -23.78
C PHE A 437 17.07 21.25 -23.85
N ASN A 438 17.61 20.02 -23.92
CA ASN A 438 16.82 18.80 -24.10
C ASN A 438 15.83 18.57 -22.94
N VAL A 439 16.31 18.81 -21.71
CA VAL A 439 15.49 18.69 -20.50
C VAL A 439 14.41 19.77 -20.48
N ALA A 440 14.75 21.01 -20.82
CA ALA A 440 13.79 22.11 -20.91
C ALA A 440 12.68 21.81 -21.93
N VAL A 441 13.00 21.28 -23.11
CA VAL A 441 12.01 20.88 -24.13
C VAL A 441 11.05 19.81 -23.60
N GLY A 442 11.56 18.82 -22.86
CA GLY A 442 10.73 17.81 -22.20
C GLY A 442 9.74 18.43 -21.21
N ILE A 443 10.21 19.33 -20.34
CA ILE A 443 9.36 20.02 -19.36
C ILE A 443 8.32 20.91 -20.05
N ILE A 444 8.70 21.65 -21.10
CA ILE A 444 7.77 22.46 -21.90
C ILE A 444 6.68 21.59 -22.53
N SER A 445 7.02 20.39 -22.99
CA SER A 445 6.04 19.43 -23.52
C SER A 445 5.03 19.00 -22.45
N PHE A 446 5.49 18.69 -21.23
CA PHE A 446 4.61 18.42 -20.09
C PHE A 446 3.76 19.63 -19.69
N MET A 447 4.33 20.84 -19.74
CA MET A 447 3.61 22.09 -19.46
C MET A 447 2.47 22.33 -20.44
N LEU A 448 2.70 22.12 -21.74
CA LEU A 448 1.67 22.25 -22.77
C LEU A 448 0.53 21.25 -22.54
N PHE A 449 0.88 19.99 -22.24
CA PHE A 449 -0.13 18.99 -21.93
C PHE A 449 -0.90 19.34 -20.64
N ASN A 450 -0.21 19.83 -19.61
CA ASN A 450 -0.86 20.23 -18.37
C ASN A 450 -1.73 21.49 -18.54
N CYS A 451 -1.43 22.38 -19.48
CA CYS A 451 -2.35 23.46 -19.87
C CYS A 451 -3.66 22.90 -20.44
N LEU A 452 -3.62 21.87 -21.28
CA LEU A 452 -4.82 21.19 -21.79
C LEU A 452 -5.60 20.52 -20.65
N VAL A 453 -4.91 19.86 -19.72
CA VAL A 453 -5.51 19.30 -18.51
C VAL A 453 -6.18 20.38 -17.67
N THR A 454 -5.52 21.52 -17.48
CA THR A 454 -6.05 22.65 -16.71
C THR A 454 -7.29 23.25 -17.37
N ALA A 455 -7.29 23.37 -18.71
CA ALA A 455 -8.46 23.79 -19.46
C ALA A 455 -9.62 22.80 -19.34
N ALA A 456 -9.35 21.49 -19.43
CA ALA A 456 -10.36 20.46 -19.21
C ALA A 456 -10.92 20.46 -17.77
N ALA A 457 -10.09 20.78 -16.78
CA ALA A 457 -10.49 20.86 -15.37
C ALA A 457 -11.54 21.96 -15.10
N LEU A 458 -11.59 23.02 -15.94
CA LEU A 458 -12.61 24.08 -15.86
C LEU A 458 -14.05 23.55 -15.95
N PHE A 459 -14.24 22.41 -16.64
CA PHE A 459 -15.53 21.77 -16.85
C PHE A 459 -15.92 20.79 -15.73
N LEU A 460 -15.00 20.48 -14.81
CA LEU A 460 -15.24 19.50 -13.73
C LEU A 460 -15.63 20.18 -12.42
N ASN A 461 -14.67 20.82 -11.76
CA ASN A 461 -14.91 21.61 -10.55
C ASN A 461 -13.68 22.46 -10.20
N VAL A 462 -13.89 23.42 -9.28
CA VAL A 462 -12.86 24.37 -8.85
C VAL A 462 -11.66 23.66 -8.21
N ALA A 463 -11.88 22.60 -7.43
CA ALA A 463 -10.80 21.87 -6.77
C ALA A 463 -9.84 21.22 -7.78
N TRP A 464 -10.36 20.52 -8.79
CA TRP A 464 -9.54 19.94 -9.87
C TRP A 464 -8.85 21.01 -10.72
N PHE A 465 -9.51 22.14 -10.98
CA PHE A 465 -8.88 23.26 -11.67
C PHE A 465 -7.71 23.83 -10.86
N ALA A 466 -7.90 24.10 -9.57
CA ALA A 466 -6.85 24.58 -8.68
C ALA A 466 -5.69 23.57 -8.58
N TYR A 467 -6.00 22.28 -8.49
CA TYR A 467 -5.00 21.20 -8.47
C TYR A 467 -4.18 21.17 -9.77
N ALA A 468 -4.82 21.29 -10.94
CA ALA A 468 -4.12 21.32 -12.23
C ALA A 468 -3.27 22.57 -12.43
N LEU A 469 -3.83 23.73 -12.07
CA LEU A 469 -3.17 25.03 -12.17
C LEU A 469 -1.94 25.10 -11.25
N THR A 470 -2.05 24.64 -10.01
CA THR A 470 -0.92 24.65 -9.08
C THR A 470 0.17 23.65 -9.46
N PHE A 471 -0.17 22.54 -10.12
CA PHE A 471 0.83 21.67 -10.73
C PHE A 471 1.57 22.34 -11.90
N GLN A 472 0.93 23.23 -12.65
CA GLN A 472 1.61 24.04 -13.66
C GLN A 472 2.74 24.88 -13.05
N LEU A 473 2.53 25.42 -11.86
CA LEU A 473 3.56 26.17 -11.14
C LEU A 473 4.77 25.29 -10.80
N ILE A 474 4.54 24.02 -10.44
CA ILE A 474 5.62 23.03 -10.19
C ILE A 474 6.43 22.82 -11.47
N LEU A 475 5.76 22.65 -12.61
CA LEU A 475 6.44 22.49 -13.90
C LEU A 475 7.24 23.75 -14.29
N ILE A 476 6.74 24.94 -13.98
CA ILE A 476 7.50 26.19 -14.15
C ILE A 476 8.75 26.19 -13.24
N SER A 477 8.63 25.72 -12.00
CA SER A 477 9.79 25.58 -11.09
C SER A 477 10.85 24.66 -11.72
N PHE A 478 10.44 23.52 -12.26
CA PHE A 478 11.34 22.58 -12.91
C PHE A 478 11.97 23.16 -14.17
N LEU A 479 11.21 23.93 -14.97
CA LEU A 479 11.75 24.61 -16.15
C LEU A 479 12.81 25.64 -15.77
N LEU A 480 12.51 26.49 -14.78
CA LEU A 480 13.45 27.50 -14.29
C LEU A 480 14.72 26.86 -13.73
N ASP A 481 14.58 25.72 -13.04
CA ASP A 481 15.73 24.94 -12.59
C ASP A 481 16.53 24.37 -13.78
N ALA A 482 15.87 23.82 -14.80
CA ALA A 482 16.54 23.27 -15.98
C ALA A 482 17.36 24.31 -16.76
N VAL A 483 16.90 25.57 -16.81
CA VAL A 483 17.62 26.68 -17.45
C VAL A 483 18.56 27.45 -16.52
N GLY A 484 18.65 27.06 -15.24
CA GLY A 484 19.52 27.70 -14.25
C GLY A 484 19.08 29.09 -13.78
N ALA A 485 17.79 29.41 -13.94
CA ALA A 485 17.20 30.71 -13.60
C ALA A 485 16.20 30.63 -12.43
N LEU A 486 16.22 29.56 -11.64
CA LEU A 486 15.31 29.36 -10.51
C LEU A 486 15.61 30.36 -9.38
N PRO A 487 14.67 31.26 -9.05
CA PRO A 487 14.85 32.18 -7.93
C PRO A 487 14.86 31.43 -6.60
N TYR A 488 15.68 31.91 -5.65
CA TYR A 488 15.71 31.34 -4.30
C TYR A 488 14.32 31.40 -3.67
N GLY A 489 13.85 30.26 -3.14
CA GLY A 489 12.56 30.14 -2.46
C GLY A 489 11.35 29.97 -3.38
N TYR A 490 11.46 30.12 -4.70
CA TYR A 490 10.34 29.87 -5.62
C TYR A 490 9.84 28.42 -5.53
N ASP A 491 10.77 27.46 -5.61
CA ASP A 491 10.47 26.03 -5.53
C ASP A 491 9.75 25.68 -4.22
N ILE A 492 10.24 26.22 -3.09
CA ILE A 492 9.65 26.04 -1.76
C ILE A 492 8.21 26.59 -1.72
N GLY A 493 8.00 27.80 -2.21
CA GLY A 493 6.68 28.44 -2.18
C GLY A 493 5.66 27.66 -3.01
N VAL A 494 6.05 27.23 -4.20
CA VAL A 494 5.17 26.49 -5.11
C VAL A 494 4.85 25.09 -4.59
N THR A 495 5.81 24.38 -4.00
CA THR A 495 5.57 23.04 -3.43
C THR A 495 4.65 23.10 -2.22
N ILE A 496 4.74 24.15 -1.39
CA ILE A 496 3.79 24.39 -0.30
C ILE A 496 2.39 24.65 -0.85
N ILE A 497 2.25 25.52 -1.86
CA ILE A 497 0.94 25.83 -2.46
C ILE A 497 0.30 24.56 -3.06
N PHE A 498 1.03 23.83 -3.90
CA PHE A 498 0.53 22.60 -4.52
C PHE A 498 0.23 21.51 -3.47
N GLY A 499 1.09 21.39 -2.45
CA GLY A 499 0.89 20.47 -1.34
C GLY A 499 -0.39 20.76 -0.55
N LEU A 500 -0.68 22.03 -0.25
CA LEU A 500 -1.90 22.44 0.47
C LEU A 500 -3.17 22.22 -0.38
N VAL A 501 -3.13 22.53 -1.67
CA VAL A 501 -4.27 22.26 -2.59
C VAL A 501 -4.52 20.76 -2.71
N SER A 502 -3.46 19.95 -2.83
CA SER A 502 -3.56 18.49 -2.86
C SER A 502 -4.12 17.94 -1.53
N PHE A 503 -3.72 18.52 -0.40
CA PHE A 503 -4.20 18.13 0.93
C PHE A 503 -5.68 18.46 1.11
N TYR A 504 -6.12 19.62 0.61
CA TYR A 504 -7.53 19.96 0.55
C TYR A 504 -8.32 18.94 -0.28
N CYS A 505 -7.83 18.56 -1.47
CA CYS A 505 -8.49 17.55 -2.30
C CYS A 505 -8.56 16.19 -1.58
N PHE A 506 -7.47 15.76 -0.93
CA PHE A 506 -7.45 14.55 -0.10
C PHE A 506 -8.54 14.57 0.98
N LEU A 507 -8.62 15.66 1.76
CA LEU A 507 -9.66 15.84 2.77
C LEU A 507 -11.06 15.85 2.15
N ALA A 508 -11.26 16.58 1.06
CA ALA A 508 -12.56 16.68 0.42
C ALA A 508 -13.05 15.30 -0.04
N HIS A 509 -12.19 14.50 -0.68
CA HIS A 509 -12.54 13.17 -1.16
C HIS A 509 -12.78 12.17 -0.01
N ILE A 510 -11.97 12.18 1.06
CA ILE A 510 -12.19 11.27 2.19
C ILE A 510 -13.49 11.58 2.94
N PHE A 511 -13.80 12.87 3.18
CA PHE A 511 -15.05 13.30 3.81
C PHE A 511 -16.27 12.98 2.92
N ASN A 512 -16.23 13.36 1.65
CA ASN A 512 -17.36 13.18 0.73
C ASN A 512 -17.60 11.69 0.36
N SER A 513 -16.59 10.84 0.53
CA SER A 513 -16.75 9.38 0.43
C SER A 513 -17.39 8.76 1.68
N THR A 514 -17.23 9.39 2.85
CA THR A 514 -17.66 8.86 4.15
C THR A 514 -19.06 9.34 4.56
N PHE A 515 -19.43 10.58 4.26
CA PHE A 515 -20.70 11.19 4.69
C PHE A 515 -21.72 11.29 3.54
N GLN A 516 -23.02 11.25 3.85
CA GLN A 516 -24.09 11.29 2.82
C GLN A 516 -24.12 12.63 2.08
N SER A 517 -24.11 13.75 2.80
CA SER A 517 -24.02 15.08 2.23
C SER A 517 -22.57 15.48 1.96
N PRO A 518 -22.28 16.21 0.87
CA PRO A 518 -20.96 16.76 0.64
C PRO A 518 -20.64 17.78 1.74
N GLN A 519 -19.75 17.43 2.65
CA GLN A 519 -19.35 18.26 3.79
C GLN A 519 -18.27 19.26 3.38
N ILE A 520 -17.40 18.87 2.44
CA ILE A 520 -16.31 19.72 1.94
C ILE A 520 -16.58 20.04 0.46
N PRO A 521 -16.75 21.32 0.09
CA PRO A 521 -17.20 21.69 -1.24
C PRO A 521 -16.07 21.63 -2.27
N LEU A 522 -16.16 20.72 -3.26
CA LEU A 522 -15.22 20.69 -4.40
C LEU A 522 -15.41 21.86 -5.39
N GLY A 523 -16.48 22.64 -5.22
CA GLY A 523 -16.86 23.74 -6.11
C GLY A 523 -17.68 23.27 -7.32
N LYS A 524 -18.36 24.22 -7.98
CA LYS A 524 -19.08 23.97 -9.24
C LYS A 524 -18.11 24.12 -10.43
N PRO A 525 -18.39 23.52 -11.60
CA PRO A 525 -17.66 23.82 -12.83
C PRO A 525 -17.59 25.33 -13.08
N LEU A 526 -16.40 25.83 -13.45
CA LEU A 526 -16.18 27.24 -13.76
C LEU A 526 -16.76 27.60 -15.12
N VAL A 527 -16.66 26.67 -16.07
CA VAL A 527 -17.29 26.79 -17.39
C VAL A 527 -18.41 25.77 -17.46
N LYS A 528 -19.65 26.26 -17.57
CA LYS A 528 -20.80 25.43 -17.91
C LYS A 528 -21.00 25.51 -19.42
N LEU A 529 -20.93 24.37 -20.09
CA LEU A 529 -21.35 24.28 -21.49
C LEU A 529 -22.86 24.54 -21.56
N SER A 530 -23.28 25.76 -21.90
CA SER A 530 -24.67 26.04 -22.26
C SER A 530 -24.91 25.44 -23.65
N GLY A 531 -25.55 24.27 -23.72
CA GLY A 531 -25.94 23.69 -25.00
C GLY A 531 -26.18 22.17 -25.05
N VAL A 532 -25.75 21.39 -24.06
CA VAL A 532 -26.08 19.96 -23.98
C VAL A 532 -26.46 19.60 -22.54
N GLY A 533 -27.77 19.59 -22.26
CA GLY A 533 -28.34 18.88 -21.10
C GLY A 533 -28.13 19.50 -19.72
N GLY A 534 -28.29 20.82 -19.59
CA GLY A 534 -28.41 21.48 -18.28
C GLY A 534 -29.74 21.12 -17.59
N GLY A 535 -29.78 19.99 -16.88
CA GLY A 535 -30.89 19.59 -16.00
C GLY A 535 -32.03 18.84 -16.70
N ALA A 536 -32.49 17.77 -16.07
CA ALA A 536 -33.66 16.93 -16.43
C ALA A 536 -33.51 15.78 -17.44
N GLY A 537 -32.31 15.42 -17.87
CA GLY A 537 -32.11 14.21 -18.68
C GLY A 537 -30.78 13.53 -18.40
N VAL A 538 -30.68 12.77 -17.31
CA VAL A 538 -29.64 11.73 -17.24
C VAL A 538 -29.98 10.76 -18.36
N CYS A 539 -29.21 10.77 -19.46
CA CYS A 539 -29.29 9.68 -20.43
C CYS A 539 -29.03 8.39 -19.65
N PRO A 540 -29.97 7.44 -19.61
CA PRO A 540 -29.77 6.22 -18.85
C PRO A 540 -28.57 5.49 -19.45
N HIS A 541 -27.47 5.47 -18.71
CA HIS A 541 -26.27 4.73 -19.09
C HIS A 541 -26.55 3.24 -18.92
N VAL A 542 -26.96 2.62 -20.00
CA VAL A 542 -27.26 1.20 -20.03
C VAL A 542 -26.10 0.40 -20.64
N PRO A 543 -25.80 -0.79 -20.10
CA PRO A 543 -24.65 -1.58 -20.52
C PRO A 543 -24.82 -2.06 -21.97
N ALA A 544 -23.87 -1.71 -22.85
CA ALA A 544 -23.86 -2.07 -24.27
C ALA A 544 -23.94 -3.60 -24.55
N ARG A 545 -23.70 -4.45 -23.54
CA ARG A 545 -23.72 -5.92 -23.66
C ARG A 545 -25.10 -6.56 -23.42
N LYS A 546 -26.12 -5.84 -22.97
CA LYS A 546 -27.44 -6.44 -22.68
C LYS A 546 -28.50 -5.93 -23.65
N ALA A 547 -29.22 -6.83 -24.32
CA ALA A 547 -30.32 -6.46 -25.22
C ALA A 547 -31.46 -5.71 -24.49
N THR A 548 -31.61 -5.92 -23.17
CA THR A 548 -32.57 -5.19 -22.31
C THR A 548 -32.29 -3.69 -22.23
N SER A 549 -31.06 -3.28 -22.52
CA SER A 549 -30.61 -1.90 -22.51
C SER A 549 -31.21 -1.09 -23.66
N VAL A 550 -31.38 -1.71 -24.83
CA VAL A 550 -32.06 -1.06 -25.97
C VAL A 550 -33.52 -0.75 -25.63
N ARG A 551 -34.17 -1.60 -24.84
CA ARG A 551 -35.56 -1.44 -24.37
C ARG A 551 -35.74 -0.43 -23.23
N GLN A 552 -34.64 0.04 -22.65
CA GLN A 552 -34.63 1.11 -21.64
C GLN A 552 -34.28 2.47 -22.26
N ILE A 553 -33.71 2.48 -23.47
CA ILE A 553 -33.43 3.67 -24.27
C ILE A 553 -34.61 3.99 -25.21
N ALA A 554 -35.21 2.96 -25.81
CA ALA A 554 -36.45 3.05 -26.59
C ALA A 554 -37.66 3.09 -25.64
#